data_AF-A0AAV0Y3L4-F1
#
_entry.id   AF-A0AAV0Y3L4-F1
#
_cell.length_a   1.000
_cell.length_b   1.000
_cell.length_c   1.000
_cell.angle_alpha   90.00
_cell.angle_beta   90.00
_cell.angle_gamma   90.00
#
_symmetry.space_group_name_H-M   'P 1'
#
loop_
_entity.id
_entity.type
_entity.pdbx_description
1 polymer ?
#
loop_
_entity_poly.entity_id
_entity_poly.type
_entity_poly.pdbx_seq_one_letter_code
_entity_poly.pdbx_strand_id
1 'polypeptide(L)'
;MLQTISSDTEFKKILNQFMMNDPETKDFGVYFERMYANRATLWAYCYRKGLGVNCNMHLESMHKTIKYHYLNGCKIGRLDKSIMTIRRFTRDKKVERMIKLTKGKSTTRIQEIKKRHVTSISLNLKISKNDAKSWNVDSEHTPNSDHLKEAIKKIDALNAFIDATTKQSAPSKEFIKINNDPPNKK
;
A
#
# COMPACT_ATOMS: atom_id res chain seq x y z
N MET A 1 -16.88 18.75 -4.55
CA MET A 1 -16.34 20.12 -4.71
C MET A 1 -16.67 21.04 -3.53
N LEU A 2 -17.94 21.21 -3.14
CA LEU A 2 -18.31 22.15 -2.05
C LEU A 2 -17.82 21.77 -0.63
N GLN A 3 -17.52 20.49 -0.39
CA GLN A 3 -17.16 19.98 0.94
C GLN A 3 -15.69 20.20 1.36
N THR A 4 -14.85 20.75 0.50
CA THR A 4 -13.41 20.95 0.78
C THR A 4 -12.98 22.41 0.75
N ILE A 5 -13.90 23.31 0.38
CA ILE A 5 -13.61 24.74 0.25
C ILE A 5 -13.45 25.35 1.65
N SER A 6 -12.31 25.99 1.88
CA SER A 6 -11.96 26.60 3.17
C SER A 6 -12.35 28.08 3.26
N SER A 7 -12.50 28.75 2.12
CA SER A 7 -12.89 30.16 2.01
C SER A 7 -14.41 30.32 1.87
N ASP A 8 -14.99 31.22 2.66
CA ASP A 8 -16.43 31.54 2.60
C ASP A 8 -16.83 32.17 1.25
N THR A 9 -16.01 33.11 0.76
CA THR A 9 -16.28 33.85 -0.49
C THR A 9 -16.22 32.95 -1.71
N GLU A 10 -15.24 32.05 -1.75
CA GLU A 10 -15.09 31.06 -2.81
C GLU A 10 -16.23 30.02 -2.77
N PHE A 11 -16.63 29.59 -1.57
CA PHE A 11 -17.77 28.69 -1.39
C PHE A 11 -19.06 29.28 -1.94
N LYS A 12 -19.39 30.53 -1.59
CA LYS A 12 -20.59 31.23 -2.09
C LYS A 12 -20.57 31.39 -3.61
N LYS A 13 -19.42 31.73 -4.19
CA LYS A 13 -19.26 31.86 -5.65
C LYS A 13 -19.56 30.54 -6.36
N ILE A 14 -18.94 29.45 -5.91
CA ILE A 14 -19.11 28.11 -6.51
C ILE A 14 -20.54 27.61 -6.28
N LEU A 15 -21.11 27.85 -5.11
CA LEU A 15 -22.49 27.48 -4.80
C LEU A 15 -23.45 28.13 -5.81
N ASN A 16 -23.37 29.45 -5.99
CA ASN A 16 -24.24 30.17 -6.93
C ASN A 16 -24.04 29.73 -8.39
N GLN A 17 -22.79 29.43 -8.79
CA GLN A 17 -22.49 28.93 -10.14
C GLN A 17 -23.05 27.52 -10.37
N PHE A 18 -23.10 26.68 -9.34
CA PHE A 18 -23.59 25.30 -9.45
C PHE A 18 -25.12 25.22 -9.50
N MET A 19 -25.84 26.14 -8.86
CA MET A 19 -27.29 26.02 -8.67
C MET A 19 -28.14 26.39 -9.89
N MET A 20 -27.61 27.15 -10.87
CA MET A 20 -28.47 27.89 -11.82
C MET A 20 -28.15 27.73 -13.31
N ASN A 21 -27.13 26.97 -13.69
CA ASN A 21 -26.62 27.00 -15.07
C ASN A 21 -26.95 25.77 -15.92
N ASP A 22 -27.50 24.71 -15.33
CA ASP A 22 -27.75 23.45 -16.03
C ASP A 22 -29.25 23.05 -15.96
N PRO A 23 -29.95 23.00 -17.11
CA PRO A 23 -31.34 22.57 -17.19
C PRO A 23 -31.58 21.16 -16.62
N GLU A 24 -30.63 20.24 -16.74
CA GLU A 24 -30.79 18.85 -16.28
C GLU A 24 -30.79 18.75 -14.74
N THR A 25 -30.19 19.70 -14.04
CA THR A 25 -30.07 19.71 -12.58
C THR A 25 -31.01 20.68 -11.89
N LYS A 26 -31.92 21.34 -12.63
CA LYS A 26 -32.83 22.37 -12.11
C LYS A 26 -33.66 21.89 -10.91
N ASP A 27 -34.26 20.71 -10.98
CA ASP A 27 -35.08 20.15 -9.89
C ASP A 27 -34.24 19.85 -8.65
N PHE A 28 -33.02 19.34 -8.85
CA PHE A 28 -32.06 19.16 -7.77
C PHE A 28 -31.64 20.50 -7.17
N GLY A 29 -31.45 21.54 -7.99
CA GLY A 29 -31.14 22.90 -7.56
C GLY A 29 -32.22 23.45 -6.62
N VAL A 30 -33.50 23.35 -7.00
CA VAL A 30 -34.63 23.78 -6.15
C VAL A 30 -34.66 23.02 -4.81
N TYR A 31 -34.48 21.69 -4.86
CA TYR A 31 -34.40 20.87 -3.65
C TYR A 31 -33.22 21.26 -2.76
N PHE A 32 -32.04 21.43 -3.36
CA PHE A 32 -30.81 21.74 -2.66
C PHE A 32 -30.87 23.13 -2.02
N GLU A 33 -31.44 24.12 -2.69
CA GLU A 33 -31.61 25.47 -2.17
C GLU A 33 -32.50 25.45 -0.93
N ARG A 34 -33.64 24.77 -1.03
CA ARG A 34 -34.62 24.63 0.06
C ARG A 34 -34.05 23.91 1.28
N MET A 35 -33.30 22.83 1.07
CA MET A 35 -32.93 21.90 2.14
C MET A 35 -31.51 22.13 2.68
N TYR A 36 -30.57 22.55 1.84
CA TYR A 36 -29.13 22.58 2.15
C TYR A 36 -28.52 23.99 2.06
N ALA A 37 -28.79 24.78 1.02
CA ALA A 37 -28.12 26.06 0.80
C ALA A 37 -28.34 27.04 1.97
N ASN A 38 -29.57 27.14 2.46
CA ASN A 38 -29.94 27.98 3.60
C ASN A 38 -29.32 27.56 4.94
N ARG A 39 -28.73 26.35 5.00
CA ARG A 39 -28.11 25.77 6.20
C ARG A 39 -26.63 25.48 5.98
N ALA A 40 -25.98 26.19 5.05
CA ALA A 40 -24.58 25.98 4.70
C ALA A 40 -23.64 26.01 5.92
N THR A 41 -23.94 26.81 6.93
CA THR A 41 -23.18 26.87 8.19
C THR A 41 -23.12 25.54 8.95
N LEU A 42 -24.11 24.66 8.78
CA LEU A 42 -24.17 23.36 9.46
C LEU A 42 -23.33 22.27 8.78
N TRP A 43 -23.08 22.37 7.47
CA TRP A 43 -22.48 21.27 6.71
C TRP A 43 -21.30 21.68 5.84
N ALA A 44 -21.18 22.94 5.40
CA ALA A 44 -20.05 23.35 4.57
C ALA A 44 -18.75 23.39 5.38
N TYR A 45 -17.64 23.10 4.72
CA TYR A 45 -16.34 23.00 5.39
C TYR A 45 -15.80 24.36 5.82
N CYS A 46 -16.02 25.40 5.02
CA CYS A 46 -15.61 26.78 5.30
C CYS A 46 -16.16 27.34 6.62
N TYR A 47 -17.31 26.86 7.10
CA TYR A 47 -17.90 27.27 8.39
C TYR A 47 -17.59 26.31 9.55
N ARG A 48 -17.05 25.12 9.27
CA ARG A 48 -16.73 24.07 10.26
C ARG A 48 -15.26 24.09 10.70
N LYS A 49 -14.65 25.29 10.76
CA LYS A 49 -13.24 25.49 11.14
C LYS A 49 -13.03 25.01 12.58
N GLY A 50 -11.98 24.22 12.80
CA GLY A 50 -11.59 23.73 14.13
C GLY A 50 -12.23 22.41 14.58
N LEU A 51 -13.18 21.85 13.83
CA LEU A 51 -13.80 20.56 14.19
C LEU A 51 -12.88 19.35 13.97
N GLY A 52 -11.80 19.50 13.20
CA GLY A 52 -10.73 18.49 13.00
C GLY A 52 -11.18 17.13 12.42
N VAL A 53 -12.48 16.95 12.17
CA VAL A 53 -13.09 15.65 11.88
C VAL A 53 -14.10 15.80 10.75
N ASN A 54 -13.82 15.16 9.62
CA ASN A 54 -14.81 14.95 8.58
C ASN A 54 -15.69 13.75 8.96
N CYS A 55 -16.75 14.00 9.72
CA CYS A 55 -17.69 12.96 10.15
C CYS A 55 -18.31 12.17 9.00
N ASN A 56 -18.38 12.74 7.79
CA ASN A 56 -18.94 12.04 6.63
C ASN A 56 -18.15 10.77 6.30
N MET A 57 -16.82 10.82 6.34
CA MET A 57 -16.00 9.64 6.07
C MET A 57 -16.23 8.52 7.10
N HIS A 58 -16.36 8.89 8.37
CA HIS A 58 -16.63 7.94 9.44
C HIS A 58 -18.03 7.35 9.33
N LEU A 59 -19.03 8.17 8.98
CA LEU A 59 -20.40 7.74 8.80
C LEU A 59 -20.54 6.80 7.60
N GLU A 60 -19.95 7.15 6.45
CA GLU A 60 -19.91 6.31 5.27
C GLU A 60 -19.20 4.98 5.52
N SER A 61 -18.06 5.02 6.23
CA SER A 61 -17.33 3.81 6.64
C SER A 61 -18.18 2.91 7.56
N MET A 62 -18.87 3.52 8.54
CA MET A 62 -19.81 2.81 9.42
C MET A 62 -20.94 2.17 8.62
N HIS A 63 -21.57 2.93 7.73
CA HIS A 63 -22.67 2.45 6.89
C HIS A 63 -22.24 1.30 5.98
N LYS A 64 -21.09 1.42 5.28
CA LYS A 64 -20.50 0.32 4.51
C LYS A 64 -20.26 -0.93 5.36
N THR A 65 -19.71 -0.74 6.56
CA THR A 65 -19.42 -1.84 7.46
C THR A 65 -20.70 -2.59 7.84
N ILE A 66 -21.74 -1.86 8.23
CA ILE A 66 -23.05 -2.43 8.57
C ILE A 66 -23.65 -3.15 7.35
N LYS A 67 -23.69 -2.48 6.19
CA LYS A 67 -24.28 -3.03 4.97
C LYS A 67 -23.61 -4.33 4.52
N TYR A 68 -22.29 -4.36 4.44
CA TYR A 68 -21.59 -5.49 3.83
C TYR A 68 -21.16 -6.57 4.83
N HIS A 69 -20.77 -6.22 6.05
CA HIS A 69 -20.31 -7.21 7.04
C HIS A 69 -21.39 -7.74 7.96
N TYR A 70 -22.47 -6.99 8.19
CA TYR A 70 -23.55 -7.43 9.08
C TYR A 70 -24.81 -7.86 8.32
N LEU A 71 -25.05 -7.27 7.15
CA LEU A 71 -26.28 -7.47 6.37
C LEU A 71 -26.05 -8.16 5.03
N ASN A 72 -24.80 -8.55 4.72
CA ASN A 72 -24.42 -9.24 3.49
C ASN A 72 -24.87 -8.50 2.21
N GLY A 73 -24.94 -7.17 2.26
CA GLY A 73 -25.40 -6.33 1.14
C GLY A 73 -26.92 -6.30 0.94
N CYS A 74 -27.70 -7.05 1.72
CA CYS A 74 -29.15 -7.13 1.59
C CYS A 74 -29.85 -5.90 2.19
N LYS A 75 -30.95 -5.47 1.55
CA LYS A 75 -31.84 -4.46 2.13
C LYS A 75 -32.69 -5.10 3.22
N ILE A 76 -32.74 -4.46 4.39
CA ILE A 76 -33.61 -4.90 5.49
C ILE A 76 -34.98 -4.23 5.33
N GLY A 77 -36.05 -5.01 5.20
CA GLY A 77 -37.42 -4.49 5.22
C GLY A 77 -38.00 -4.29 6.63
N ARG A 78 -37.42 -4.93 7.66
CA ARG A 78 -37.91 -4.89 9.05
C ARG A 78 -37.00 -4.10 9.98
N LEU A 79 -37.54 -3.07 10.63
CA LEU A 79 -36.79 -2.19 11.54
C LEU A 79 -36.14 -2.94 12.71
N ASP A 80 -36.81 -3.94 13.29
CA ASP A 80 -36.27 -4.73 14.42
C ASP A 80 -34.90 -5.33 14.11
N LYS A 81 -34.74 -5.89 12.89
CA LYS A 81 -33.49 -6.50 12.43
C LYS A 81 -32.39 -5.44 12.27
N SER A 82 -32.75 -4.24 11.86
CA SER A 82 -31.82 -3.11 11.78
C SER A 82 -31.30 -2.70 13.16
N ILE A 83 -32.19 -2.60 14.15
CA ILE A 83 -31.83 -2.23 15.53
C ILE A 83 -30.92 -3.30 16.13
N MET A 84 -31.25 -4.58 15.98
CA MET A 84 -30.41 -5.69 16.44
C MET A 84 -29.01 -5.65 15.80
N THR A 85 -28.95 -5.36 14.50
CA THR A 85 -27.68 -5.22 13.78
C THR A 85 -26.84 -4.06 14.31
N ILE A 86 -27.43 -2.88 14.50
CA ILE A 86 -26.73 -1.72 15.05
C ILE A 86 -26.20 -2.05 16.46
N ARG A 87 -27.02 -2.67 17.30
CA ARG A 87 -26.61 -3.11 18.64
C ARG A 87 -25.42 -4.08 18.59
N ARG A 88 -25.44 -5.04 17.66
CA ARG A 88 -24.35 -5.98 17.42
C ARG A 88 -23.07 -5.24 17.01
N PHE A 89 -23.16 -4.35 16.02
CA PHE A 89 -22.05 -3.52 15.56
C PHE A 89 -21.44 -2.69 16.69
N THR A 90 -22.26 -2.01 17.49
CA THR A 90 -21.78 -1.19 18.62
C THR A 90 -21.05 -2.05 19.65
N ARG A 91 -21.55 -3.25 19.97
CA ARG A 91 -20.88 -4.17 20.87
C ARG A 91 -19.51 -4.59 20.34
N ASP A 92 -19.44 -4.99 19.08
CA ASP A 92 -18.20 -5.45 18.46
C ASP A 92 -17.16 -4.31 18.43
N LYS A 93 -17.57 -3.06 18.16
CA LYS A 93 -16.68 -1.89 18.23
C LYS A 93 -16.17 -1.60 19.64
N LYS A 94 -16.99 -1.80 20.68
CA LYS A 94 -16.55 -1.67 22.08
C LYS A 94 -15.51 -2.72 22.44
N VAL A 95 -15.73 -3.97 22.02
CA VAL A 95 -14.77 -5.07 22.22
C VAL A 95 -13.47 -4.79 21.45
N GLU A 96 -13.55 -4.35 20.19
CA GLU A 96 -12.39 -3.98 19.38
C GLU A 96 -11.56 -2.88 20.07
N ARG A 97 -12.23 -1.85 20.63
CA ARG A 97 -11.58 -0.80 21.41
C ARG A 97 -10.91 -1.35 22.67
N MET A 98 -11.60 -2.21 23.42
CA MET A 98 -11.06 -2.83 24.64
C MET A 98 -9.80 -3.65 24.34
N ILE A 99 -9.80 -4.42 23.25
CA ILE A 99 -8.62 -5.17 22.79
C ILE A 99 -7.47 -4.23 22.48
N LYS A 100 -7.73 -3.14 21.75
CA LYS A 100 -6.69 -2.14 21.40
C LYS A 100 -6.13 -1.40 22.62
N LEU A 101 -6.95 -1.18 23.65
CA LEU A 101 -6.50 -0.55 24.90
C LEU A 101 -5.66 -1.50 25.75
N THR A 102 -6.03 -2.78 25.81
CA THR A 102 -5.35 -3.78 26.64
C THR A 102 -4.07 -4.34 26.00
N LYS A 103 -4.10 -4.65 24.69
CA LYS A 103 -2.97 -5.24 23.95
C LYS A 103 -2.15 -4.22 23.16
N GLY A 104 -2.59 -2.96 23.13
CA GLY A 104 -2.04 -1.94 22.25
C GLY A 104 -2.51 -2.07 20.80
N LYS A 105 -2.03 -1.16 19.94
CA LYS A 105 -2.33 -1.19 18.50
C LYS A 105 -1.54 -2.31 17.83
N SER A 106 -2.23 -3.30 17.25
CA SER A 106 -1.61 -4.31 16.40
C SER A 106 -1.21 -3.70 15.06
N THR A 107 0.00 -3.13 14.99
CA THR A 107 0.57 -2.63 13.75
C THR A 107 1.23 -3.75 12.96
N THR A 108 1.39 -3.58 11.65
CA THR A 108 2.12 -4.53 10.78
C THR A 108 3.51 -4.82 11.32
N ARG A 109 4.20 -3.79 11.83
CA ARG A 109 5.51 -3.94 12.51
C ARG A 109 5.44 -4.88 13.70
N ILE A 110 4.46 -4.73 14.59
CA ILE A 110 4.31 -5.58 15.78
C ILE A 110 3.94 -7.02 15.38
N GLN A 111 3.08 -7.19 14.38
CA GLN A 111 2.74 -8.51 13.85
C GLN A 111 3.96 -9.22 13.26
N GLU A 112 4.78 -8.50 12.50
CA GLU A 112 5.98 -9.05 11.89
C GLU A 112 7.04 -9.44 12.95
N ILE A 113 7.21 -8.62 13.98
CA ILE A 113 8.08 -8.96 15.13
C ILE A 113 7.59 -10.24 15.80
N LYS A 114 6.29 -10.32 16.08
CA LYS A 114 5.70 -11.52 16.72
C LYS A 114 5.86 -12.75 15.84
N LYS A 115 5.67 -12.62 14.53
CA LYS A 115 5.87 -13.70 13.55
C LYS A 115 7.31 -14.21 13.61
N ARG A 116 8.31 -13.33 13.48
CA ARG A 116 9.73 -13.70 13.55
C ARG A 116 10.10 -14.33 14.89
N HIS A 117 9.56 -13.81 15.99
CA HIS A 117 9.80 -14.35 17.31
C HIS A 117 9.27 -15.79 17.45
N VAL A 118 8.04 -16.04 17.00
CA VAL A 118 7.47 -17.40 16.98
C VAL A 118 8.30 -18.33 16.10
N THR A 119 8.66 -17.88 14.88
CA THR A 119 9.54 -18.64 14.00
C THR A 119 10.86 -18.99 14.71
N SER A 120 11.50 -18.00 15.34
CA SER A 120 12.77 -18.20 16.06
C SER A 120 12.66 -19.18 17.22
N ILE A 121 11.53 -19.24 17.93
CA ILE A 121 11.31 -20.21 19.01
C ILE A 121 11.20 -21.63 18.46
N SER A 122 10.57 -21.79 17.29
CA SER A 122 10.47 -23.11 16.64
C SER A 122 11.77 -23.58 15.97
N LEU A 123 12.78 -22.70 15.84
CA LEU A 123 14.06 -23.09 15.25
C LEU A 123 14.86 -23.94 16.23
N ASN A 124 15.22 -25.15 15.83
CA ASN A 124 16.13 -26.00 16.57
C ASN A 124 17.57 -25.79 16.08
N LEU A 125 18.17 -24.67 16.48
CA LEU A 125 19.52 -24.29 16.04
C LEU A 125 20.57 -25.01 16.87
N LYS A 126 21.51 -25.69 16.20
CA LYS A 126 22.68 -26.27 16.84
C LYS A 126 23.78 -25.23 16.91
N ILE A 127 24.16 -24.87 18.13
CA ILE A 127 25.20 -23.88 18.39
C ILE A 127 26.46 -24.64 18.81
N SER A 128 27.56 -24.44 18.07
CA SER A 128 28.87 -25.00 18.39
C SER A 128 29.87 -23.89 18.67
N LYS A 129 30.68 -24.03 19.73
CA LYS A 129 31.71 -23.06 20.07
C LYS A 129 32.98 -23.39 19.29
N ASN A 130 33.48 -22.43 18.52
CA ASN A 130 34.68 -22.65 17.70
C ASN A 130 35.94 -22.19 18.44
N ASP A 131 35.89 -21.08 19.19
CA ASP A 131 37.02 -20.56 19.97
C ASP A 131 36.56 -19.69 21.17
N ALA A 132 37.49 -19.11 21.94
CA ALA A 132 37.20 -18.31 23.14
C ALA A 132 36.27 -17.10 22.90
N LYS A 133 36.19 -16.59 21.65
CA LYS A 133 35.40 -15.39 21.29
C LYS A 133 34.41 -15.58 20.12
N SER A 134 34.26 -16.79 19.59
CA SER A 134 33.41 -17.04 18.41
C SER A 134 32.50 -18.26 18.56
N TRP A 135 31.27 -18.11 18.05
CA TRP A 135 30.23 -19.12 18.05
C TRP A 135 29.77 -19.39 16.62
N ASN A 136 29.58 -20.65 16.29
CA ASN A 136 29.00 -21.09 15.03
C ASN A 136 27.56 -21.51 15.28
N VAL A 137 26.64 -21.01 14.45
CA VAL A 137 25.21 -21.32 14.53
C VAL A 137 24.81 -21.91 13.20
N ASP A 138 24.37 -23.16 13.20
CA ASP A 138 23.95 -23.82 11.97
C ASP A 138 22.65 -23.18 11.47
N SER A 139 22.63 -22.79 10.19
CA SER A 139 21.43 -22.30 9.52
C SER A 139 20.42 -23.44 9.35
N GLU A 140 19.13 -23.16 9.59
CA GLU A 140 18.03 -24.11 9.32
C GLU A 140 17.97 -24.50 7.83
N HIS A 141 18.37 -23.59 6.94
CA HIS A 141 18.54 -23.92 5.53
C HIS A 141 19.83 -24.72 5.35
N THR A 142 19.67 -26.03 5.16
CA THR A 142 20.74 -26.90 4.65
C THR A 142 21.36 -26.29 3.39
N PRO A 143 22.64 -26.57 3.09
CA PRO A 143 23.34 -26.11 1.89
C PRO A 143 22.85 -26.80 0.61
N ASN A 144 21.57 -27.14 0.53
CA ASN A 144 20.88 -27.54 -0.69
C ASN A 144 19.85 -26.49 -1.12
N SER A 145 20.04 -25.23 -0.69
CA SER A 145 19.16 -24.13 -1.08
C SER A 145 19.27 -23.90 -2.58
N ASP A 146 18.13 -23.83 -3.26
CA ASP A 146 18.05 -23.61 -4.70
C ASP A 146 18.74 -22.30 -5.13
N HIS A 147 19.00 -21.39 -4.19
CA HIS A 147 19.79 -20.19 -4.38
C HIS A 147 21.27 -20.47 -4.69
N LEU A 148 21.86 -21.52 -4.11
CA LEU A 148 23.23 -21.95 -4.44
C LEU A 148 23.27 -22.64 -5.81
N LYS A 149 22.25 -23.44 -6.15
CA LYS A 149 22.14 -24.06 -7.48
C LYS A 149 21.97 -23.00 -8.58
N GLU A 150 21.20 -21.96 -8.32
CA GLU A 150 21.02 -20.83 -9.23
C GLU A 150 22.31 -20.00 -9.39
N ALA A 151 23.08 -19.81 -8.31
CA ALA A 151 24.39 -19.16 -8.38
C ALA A 151 25.40 -19.99 -9.17
N ILE A 152 25.45 -21.31 -8.96
CA ILE A 152 26.32 -22.24 -9.69
C ILE A 152 25.96 -22.24 -11.19
N LYS A 153 24.67 -22.33 -11.55
CA LYS A 153 24.23 -22.24 -12.96
C LYS A 153 24.66 -20.94 -13.65
N LYS A 154 24.63 -19.82 -12.94
CA LYS A 154 25.08 -18.52 -13.47
C LYS A 154 26.60 -18.48 -13.70
N ILE A 155 27.38 -19.11 -12.82
CA ILE A 155 28.83 -19.24 -12.96
C ILE A 155 29.15 -20.14 -14.17
N ASP A 156 28.48 -21.29 -14.30
CA ASP A 156 28.69 -22.21 -15.42
C ASP A 156 28.33 -21.57 -16.77
N ALA A 157 27.24 -20.80 -16.82
CA ALA A 157 26.84 -20.05 -18.01
C ALA A 157 27.87 -18.97 -18.40
N LEU A 158 28.49 -18.32 -17.42
CA LEU A 158 29.55 -17.33 -17.65
C LEU A 158 30.82 -17.98 -18.21
N ASN A 159 31.21 -19.13 -17.67
CA ASN A 159 32.37 -19.89 -18.16
C ASN A 159 32.17 -20.39 -19.60
N ALA A 160 30.97 -20.91 -19.91
CA ALA A 160 30.63 -21.32 -21.27
C ALA A 160 30.69 -20.16 -22.28
N PHE A 161 30.31 -18.94 -21.85
CA PHE A 161 30.42 -17.73 -22.66
C PHE A 161 31.88 -17.32 -22.90
N ILE A 162 32.72 -17.40 -21.87
CA ILE A 162 34.17 -17.13 -21.98
C ILE A 162 34.83 -18.13 -22.93
N ASP A 163 34.49 -19.41 -22.85
CA ASP A 163 35.05 -20.43 -23.76
C ASP A 163 34.62 -20.23 -25.22
N ALA A 164 33.37 -19.79 -25.44
CA ALA A 164 32.86 -19.49 -26.78
C ALA A 164 33.54 -18.27 -27.41
N THR A 165 33.79 -17.23 -26.61
CA THR A 165 34.48 -16.01 -27.06
C THR A 165 35.98 -16.23 -27.29
N THR A 166 36.60 -17.13 -26.51
CA THR A 166 38.02 -17.49 -26.69
C THR A 166 38.26 -18.30 -27.98
N LYS A 167 37.29 -19.10 -28.44
CA LYS A 167 37.36 -19.85 -29.70
C LYS A 167 37.21 -19.01 -30.98
N GLN A 168 36.73 -17.76 -30.90
CA GLN A 168 36.63 -16.85 -32.05
C GLN A 168 37.87 -15.94 -32.22
N SER A 169 38.85 -16.04 -31.33
CA SER A 169 40.09 -15.24 -31.33
C SER A 169 41.32 -16.09 -31.68
N ALA A 170 41.33 -16.72 -32.86
CA ALA A 170 42.55 -17.21 -33.49
C ALA A 170 42.78 -16.42 -34.81
N PRO A 171 43.93 -15.76 -35.01
CA PRO A 171 44.09 -14.80 -36.11
C PRO A 171 44.43 -15.51 -37.42
N SER A 172 43.57 -15.32 -38.43
CA SER A 172 43.88 -15.70 -39.82
C SER A 172 44.97 -14.78 -40.37
N LYS A 173 46.16 -15.33 -40.61
CA LYS A 173 47.24 -14.69 -41.35
C LYS A 173 46.85 -14.56 -42.83
N GLU A 174 46.55 -13.36 -43.31
CA GLU A 174 46.86 -12.98 -44.69
C GLU A 174 46.75 -11.47 -44.91
N PHE A 175 47.67 -10.95 -45.73
CA PHE A 175 47.83 -9.56 -46.20
C PHE A 175 48.59 -8.56 -45.32
N ILE A 176 49.89 -8.85 -45.15
CA ILE A 176 50.93 -7.81 -45.19
C ILE A 176 51.19 -7.49 -46.67
N LYS A 177 50.82 -6.29 -47.15
CA LYS A 177 51.40 -5.67 -48.34
C LYS A 177 51.99 -4.31 -47.95
N ILE A 178 53.25 -4.37 -47.57
CA ILE A 178 54.39 -3.52 -47.95
C ILE A 178 54.05 -2.07 -48.36
N ASN A 179 54.44 -1.12 -47.51
CA ASN A 179 54.97 0.18 -47.95
C ASN A 179 56.12 0.53 -46.98
N ASN A 180 57.36 0.34 -47.45
CA ASN A 180 58.56 0.80 -46.76
C ASN A 180 58.93 2.19 -47.31
N ASP A 181 58.87 3.19 -46.42
CA ASP A 181 59.74 4.37 -46.26
C ASP A 181 59.92 5.41 -47.39
N PRO A 182 60.39 6.65 -47.08
CA PRO A 182 60.21 7.49 -45.87
C PRO A 182 59.83 8.95 -46.25
N PRO A 183 59.69 9.91 -45.30
CA PRO A 183 59.09 11.22 -45.57
C PRO A 183 60.14 12.21 -46.11
N ASN A 184 59.81 12.90 -47.19
CA ASN A 184 60.68 13.97 -47.70
C ASN A 184 60.35 15.31 -47.01
N LYS A 185 61.39 15.94 -46.45
CA LYS A 185 61.39 17.31 -45.93
C LYS A 185 61.60 18.29 -47.09
N LYS A 186 60.65 19.22 -47.28
CA LYS A 186 60.82 20.67 -47.48
C LYS A 186 59.56 21.27 -48.09
#